data_AF-A0A0P6XLJ2-F1
#
_entry.id   AF-A0A0P6XLJ2-F1
#
_cell.length_a   1.000
_cell.length_b   1.000
_cell.length_c   1.000
_cell.angle_alpha   90.00
_cell.angle_beta   90.00
_cell.angle_gamma   90.00
#
_symmetry.space_group_name_H-M   'P 1'
#
loop_
_entity.id
_entity.type
_entity.pdbx_description
1 polymer ?
#
loop_
_entity_poly.entity_id
_entity_poly.type
_entity_poly.pdbx_seq_one_letter_code
_entity_poly.pdbx_strand_id
1 'polypeptide(L)' 'MQSTKIDELKRGVLVFLGLAVLTVVEYYLGTHEAAPIFLWVVALLKAGLVLVYFMHIGRVFRSEGEH' A
#
# COMPACT_ATOMS: atom_id res chain seq x y z
N MET A 1 17.25 -17.94 18.02
CA MET A 1 17.73 -17.18 16.84
C MET A 1 16.83 -17.49 15.66
N GLN A 2 16.39 -16.46 14.91
CA GLN A 2 15.60 -16.51 13.66
C GLN A 2 14.14 -16.98 13.72
N SER A 3 13.19 -16.05 13.88
CA SER A 3 11.82 -16.22 13.32
C SER A 3 11.19 -14.91 12.82
N THR A 4 11.90 -13.79 12.82
CA THR A 4 11.34 -12.45 12.51
C THR A 4 11.30 -12.10 11.03
N LYS A 5 12.18 -12.69 10.20
CA LYS A 5 12.27 -12.33 8.76
C LYS A 5 11.06 -12.78 7.93
N ILE A 6 10.40 -13.88 8.33
CA ILE A 6 9.21 -14.39 7.62
C ILE A 6 8.04 -13.41 7.78
N ASP A 7 7.93 -12.74 8.93
CA ASP A 7 6.83 -11.81 9.19
C ASP A 7 6.92 -10.55 8.34
N GLU A 8 8.13 -10.03 8.08
CA GLU A 8 8.33 -8.88 7.19
C GLU A 8 7.98 -9.21 5.74
N LEU A 9 8.41 -10.38 5.25
CA LEU A 9 8.08 -10.84 3.89
C LEU A 9 6.57 -11.10 3.75
N LYS A 10 5.96 -11.78 4.73
CA LYS A 10 4.51 -12.01 4.76
C LYS A 10 3.74 -10.70 4.76
N ARG A 11 4.19 -9.70 5.54
CA ARG A 11 3.57 -8.37 5.57
C ARG A 11 3.67 -7.70 4.20
N GLY A 12 4.84 -7.71 3.57
CA GLY A 12 5.01 -7.17 2.21
C GLY A 12 4.11 -7.86 1.18
N VAL A 13 4.02 -9.19 1.21
CA VAL A 13 3.15 -9.98 0.32
C VAL A 13 1.67 -9.69 0.56
N LEU A 14 1.25 -9.54 1.82
CA LEU A 14 -0.14 -9.23 2.16
C LEU A 14 -0.54 -7.83 1.68
N VAL A 15 0.36 -6.84 1.83
CA VAL A 15 0.14 -5.49 1.29
C VAL A 15 0.11 -5.50 -0.23
N PHE A 16 1.01 -6.26 -0.87
CA PHE A 16 1.04 -6.44 -2.33
C PHE A 16 -0.27 -7.05 -2.84
N LEU A 17 -0.80 -8.07 -2.17
CA LEU A 17 -2.11 -8.65 -2.48
C LEU A 17 -3.23 -7.61 -2.34
N GLY A 18 -3.20 -6.79 -1.28
CA GLY A 18 -4.15 -5.69 -1.11
C GLY A 18 -4.12 -4.69 -2.27
N LEU A 19 -2.92 -4.29 -2.72
CA LEU A 19 -2.75 -3.42 -3.89
C LEU A 19 -3.26 -4.08 -5.18
N ALA A 20 -2.96 -5.37 -5.38
CA ALA A 20 -3.42 -6.12 -6.55
C ALA A 20 -4.95 -6.15 -6.64
N VAL A 21 -5.64 -6.42 -5.52
CA VAL A 21 -7.11 -6.39 -5.45
C VAL A 21 -7.64 -4.99 -5.78
N LEU A 22 -7.05 -3.93 -5.21
CA LEU A 22 -7.46 -2.55 -5.51
C LEU A 22 -7.28 -2.20 -6.99
N THR A 23 -6.27 -2.75 -7.66
CA THR A 23 -6.05 -2.57 -9.10
C THR A 23 -7.09 -3.30 -9.94
N VAL A 24 -7.50 -4.51 -9.56
CA VAL A 24 -8.60 -5.22 -10.24
C VAL A 24 -9.91 -4.44 -10.11
N VAL A 25 -10.20 -3.91 -8.92
CA VAL A 25 -11.39 -3.08 -8.67
C VAL A 25 -11.37 -1.78 -9.50
N GLU A 26 -10.22 -1.11 -9.56
CA GLU A 26 -10.03 0.09 -10.41
C GLU A 26 -10.27 -0.22 -11.89
N TYR A 27 -9.71 -1.31 -12.39
CA TYR A 27 -9.89 -1.73 -13.77
C TYR A 27 -11.36 -2.01 -14.08
N TYR A 28 -12.06 -2.70 -13.18
CA TYR A 28 -13.49 -2.95 -13.32
C TYR A 28 -14.30 -1.65 -13.33
N LEU A 29 -14.04 -0.74 -12.39
CA LEU A 29 -14.71 0.56 -12.32
C LEU A 29 -14.45 1.40 -13.59
N GLY A 30 -13.21 1.41 -14.08
CA GLY A 30 -12.82 2.17 -15.26
C GLY A 30 -13.41 1.61 -16.55
N THR A 31 -13.60 0.30 -16.66
CA THR A 31 -14.22 -0.34 -17.82
C THR A 31 -15.74 -0.16 -17.86
N HIS A 32 -16.39 0.09 -16.72
CA HIS A 32 -17.84 0.27 -16.62
C HIS A 32 -18.26 1.75 -16.59
N GLU A 33 -17.38 2.67 -17.01
CA GLU A 33 -17.63 4.12 -17.01
C GLU A 33 -18.13 4.65 -15.65
N ALA A 34 -17.65 4.06 -14.55
CA ALA A 34 -17.99 4.53 -13.23
C ALA A 34 -17.52 5.98 -13.02
N ALA A 35 -18.19 6.70 -12.12
CA ALA A 35 -17.85 8.09 -11.86
C ALA A 35 -16.36 8.24 -11.49
N PRO A 36 -15.63 9.22 -12.06
CA PRO A 36 -14.18 9.38 -11.86
C PRO A 36 -13.77 9.51 -10.40
N ILE A 37 -14.68 9.97 -9.54
CA ILE A 37 -14.47 10.08 -8.10
C ILE A 37 -14.10 8.74 -7.45
N PHE A 38 -14.65 7.61 -7.92
CA PHE A 38 -14.32 6.30 -7.38
C PHE A 38 -12.90 5.88 -7.71
N LEU A 39 -12.42 6.20 -8.92
CA LEU A 39 -11.03 5.95 -9.33
C LEU A 39 -10.06 6.79 -8.51
N TRP A 40 -10.39 8.05 -8.23
CA TRP A 40 -9.60 8.91 -7.36
C TRP A 40 -9.48 8.37 -5.93
N VAL A 41 -10.58 7.87 -5.35
CA VAL A 41 -10.56 7.25 -4.01
C VAL A 41 -9.66 6.02 -4.02
N VAL A 42 -9.77 5.15 -5.03
CA VAL A 42 -8.93 3.96 -5.16
C VAL A 42 -7.45 4.34 -5.32
N ALA A 43 -7.14 5.37 -6.11
CA ALA A 43 -5.79 5.88 -6.29
C ALA A 43 -5.19 6.41 -4.97
N LEU A 44 -5.96 7.16 -4.17
CA LEU A 44 -5.53 7.66 -2.87
C LEU A 44 -5.29 6.53 -1.86
N LEU A 45 -6.14 5.51 -1.85
CA LEU A 45 -5.96 4.35 -0.99
C LEU A 45 -4.67 3.58 -1.34
N LYS A 46 -4.38 3.37 -2.63
CA LYS A 46 -3.12 2.75 -3.07
C LYS A 46 -1.92 3.60 -2.65
N ALA A 47 -1.98 4.92 -2.87
CA ALA A 47 -0.91 5.83 -2.49
C ALA A 47 -0.63 5.75 -0.99
N GLY A 48 -1.66 5.79 -0.15
CA GLY A 48 -1.52 5.62 1.30
C GLY A 48 -0.86 4.30 1.68
N LEU A 49 -1.29 3.19 1.07
CA LEU A 49 -0.72 1.86 1.33
C LEU A 49 0.77 1.79 0.94
N VAL A 50 1.12 2.33 -0.23
CA VAL A 50 2.51 2.37 -0.71
C VAL A 50 3.38 3.24 0.20
N LEU A 51 2.90 4.42 0.57
CA LEU A 51 3.63 5.36 1.44
C LEU A 51 3.93 4.77 2.82
N VAL A 52 2.95 4.10 3.42
CA VAL A 52 3.06 3.52 4.76
C VAL A 52 3.90 2.24 4.77
N TYR A 53 3.68 1.33 3.84
CA TYR A 53 4.24 -0.03 3.90
C TYR A 53 5.48 -0.25 3.03
N PHE A 54 5.57 0.41 1.87
CA PHE A 54 6.71 0.26 0.96
C PHE A 54 7.73 1.38 1.16
N MET A 55 7.29 2.63 1.22
CA MET A 55 8.20 3.78 1.38
C MET A 55 8.64 4.03 2.82
N HIS A 56 8.09 3.33 3.81
CA HIS A 56 8.52 3.43 5.21
C HIS A 56 8.61 4.89 5.70
N ILE A 57 7.59 5.72 5.41
CA ILE A 57 7.55 7.10 5.90
C ILE A 57 7.76 7.18 7.43
N GLY A 58 7.26 6.20 8.19
CA GLY A 58 7.50 6.12 9.63
C GLY A 58 8.97 5.91 10.05
N ARG A 59 9.86 5.56 9.11
CA ARG A 59 11.31 5.43 9.34
C ARG A 59 12.04 6.75 9.05
N VAL A 60 11.52 7.56 8.12
CA VAL A 60 12.06 8.90 7.80
C VAL A 60 11.81 9.87 8.96
N PHE A 61 10.62 9.85 9.57
CA PHE A 61 10.31 10.64 10.77
C PHE A 61 11.03 10.16 12.05
N ARG A 62 11.70 9.01 12.01
CA ARG A 62 12.39 8.42 13.16
C ARG A 62 13.92 8.50 13.06
N SER A 63 14.44 9.21 12.06
CA SER A 63 15.89 9.24 11.74
C SER A 63 16.62 10.53 12.16
N GLU A 64 15.98 11.50 12.81
CA GLU A 64 16.65 12.75 13.22
C GLU A 64 16.26 13.19 14.65
N GLY A 65 16.58 12.38 15.67
CA GLY A 65 16.28 12.79 17.05
C GLY A 65 17.00 12.10 18.20
N GLU A 66 17.86 11.10 17.97
CA GLU A 66 18.69 10.51 19.04
C GLU A 66 20.16 10.42 18.61
N HIS A 67 20.83 11.56 18.76
CA HIS A 67 22.16 11.79 19.34
C HIS A 67 22.89 12.94 18.65
#